data_AF-A0A8S0FLU9-F1
#
_entry.id   AF-A0A8S0FLU9-F1
#
_cell.length_a   1.000
_cell.length_b   1.000
_cell.length_c   1.000
_cell.angle_alpha   90.00
_cell.angle_beta   90.00
_cell.angle_gamma   90.00
#
_symmetry.space_group_name_H-M   'P 1'
#
loop_
_entity.id
_entity.type
_entity.pdbx_description
1 polymer ?
#
loop_
_entity_poly.entity_id
_entity_poly.type
_entity_poly.pdbx_seq_one_letter_code
_entity_poly.pdbx_strand_id
1 'polypeptide(L)'
;MTVSVSFHIKPSEAGAVYTTYNTIEALKDRLIVRQLPTQLENVFGQYTAISAVQDRTKLVQDLQNAMRKAVVGPVVIDGVQIENIDFSDAYEKSIEDRMKAEVAIATRKQNLETEKIQAQIAVTQAQAEADSKLAVTYCISAKAEAETIRVRGAAEAETIRLKSAAEAEAIRLRGEALRENPGLVALTTAERWDGKLPDTMIPGSTVPFISTK
;
A
#
# COMPACT_ATOMS: atom_id res chain seq x y z
N MET A 1 -35.02 28.42 30.06
CA MET A 1 -33.63 28.88 29.88
C MET A 1 -33.34 30.11 30.75
N THR A 2 -32.24 30.09 31.49
CA THR A 2 -31.83 31.18 32.40
C THR A 2 -30.49 31.75 31.92
N VAL A 3 -30.40 33.08 31.86
CA VAL A 3 -29.19 33.80 31.41
C VAL A 3 -28.81 34.85 32.44
N SER A 4 -27.55 34.82 32.83
CA SER A 4 -26.94 35.75 33.77
C SER A 4 -26.01 36.70 33.02
N VAL A 5 -26.14 38.00 33.29
CA VAL A 5 -25.35 39.05 32.63
C VAL A 5 -24.60 39.86 33.69
N SER A 6 -23.28 39.90 33.59
CA SER A 6 -22.42 40.74 34.41
C SER A 6 -22.12 42.03 33.68
N PHE A 7 -22.27 43.16 34.37
CA PHE A 7 -22.04 44.49 33.81
C PHE A 7 -21.49 45.46 34.86
N HIS A 8 -20.84 46.52 34.39
CA HIS A 8 -20.43 47.64 35.21
C HIS A 8 -20.77 48.97 34.52
N ILE A 9 -20.88 50.02 35.33
CA ILE A 9 -21.09 51.39 34.87
C ILE A 9 -19.73 52.04 34.67
N LYS A 10 -19.55 52.78 33.57
CA LYS A 10 -18.30 53.53 33.36
C LYS A 10 -18.19 54.64 34.41
N PRO A 11 -17.07 54.75 35.16
CA PRO A 11 -16.93 55.77 36.20
C PRO A 11 -17.14 57.20 35.68
N SER A 12 -16.73 57.47 34.44
CA SER A 12 -16.90 58.77 33.78
C SER A 12 -18.35 59.14 33.47
N GLU A 13 -19.24 58.15 33.38
CA GLU A 13 -20.64 58.35 32.97
C GLU A 13 -21.63 58.10 34.13
N ALA A 14 -21.13 57.88 35.36
CA ALA A 14 -21.94 57.62 36.55
C ALA A 14 -22.94 58.76 36.86
N GLY A 15 -22.55 60.02 36.60
CA GLY A 15 -23.45 61.17 36.74
C GLY A 15 -24.64 61.10 35.77
N ALA A 16 -24.41 60.65 34.52
CA ALA A 16 -25.45 60.47 33.52
C ALA A 16 -26.44 59.36 33.91
N VAL A 17 -25.97 58.32 34.61
CA VAL A 17 -26.85 57.28 35.17
C VAL A 17 -27.86 57.88 36.13
N TYR A 18 -27.39 58.72 37.06
CA TYR A 18 -28.25 59.35 38.06
C TYR A 18 -29.25 60.33 37.43
N THR A 19 -28.83 61.14 36.44
CA THR A 19 -29.72 62.13 35.82
C THR A 19 -30.72 61.54 34.83
N THR A 20 -30.35 60.48 34.10
CA THR A 20 -31.16 59.96 32.99
C THR A 20 -31.99 58.74 33.39
N TYR A 21 -31.50 57.95 34.35
CA TYR A 21 -32.14 56.69 34.74
C TYR A 21 -32.57 56.68 36.21
N ASN A 22 -32.18 57.67 37.03
CA ASN A 22 -32.40 57.78 38.48
C ASN A 22 -31.73 56.67 39.31
N THR A 23 -31.91 55.41 38.95
CA THR A 23 -31.36 54.24 39.65
C THR A 23 -30.63 53.29 38.70
N ILE A 24 -29.70 52.51 39.26
CA ILE A 24 -29.00 51.45 38.52
C ILE A 24 -30.00 50.39 38.04
N GLU A 25 -31.04 50.12 38.82
CA GLU A 25 -32.08 49.16 38.48
C GLU A 25 -32.89 49.61 37.24
N ALA A 26 -33.30 50.87 37.19
CA ALA A 26 -34.00 51.41 36.02
C ALA A 26 -33.11 51.43 34.77
N LEU A 27 -31.79 51.63 34.93
CA LEU A 27 -30.83 51.48 33.84
C LEU A 27 -30.75 50.02 33.36
N LYS A 28 -30.57 49.07 34.29
CA LYS A 28 -30.50 47.63 34.02
C LYS A 28 -31.73 47.19 33.23
N ASP A 29 -32.92 47.54 33.72
CA ASP A 29 -34.18 47.15 33.10
C ASP A 29 -34.33 47.74 31.70
N ARG A 30 -33.99 49.03 31.54
CA ARG A 30 -34.18 49.73 30.28
C ARG A 30 -33.15 49.38 29.20
N LEU A 31 -31.89 49.19 29.57
CA LEU A 31 -30.80 48.98 28.61
C LEU A 31 -30.45 47.50 28.43
N ILE A 32 -30.43 46.71 29.50
CA ILE A 32 -29.96 45.32 29.45
C ILE A 32 -31.15 44.37 29.30
N VAL A 33 -32.11 44.40 30.24
CA VAL A 33 -33.23 43.44 30.26
C VAL A 33 -34.08 43.54 29.01
N ARG A 34 -34.28 44.75 28.45
CA ARG A 34 -35.01 44.93 27.19
C ARG A 34 -34.30 44.36 25.96
N GLN A 35 -32.96 44.35 25.95
CA GLN A 35 -32.20 43.88 24.79
C GLN A 35 -31.92 42.38 24.86
N LEU A 36 -31.83 41.83 26.07
CA LEU A 36 -31.43 40.45 26.30
C LEU A 36 -32.27 39.42 25.53
N PRO A 37 -33.63 39.42 25.58
CA PRO A 37 -34.44 38.44 24.85
C PRO A 37 -34.22 38.50 23.34
N THR A 38 -34.18 39.71 22.76
CA THR A 38 -33.99 39.89 21.32
C THR A 38 -32.61 39.44 20.87
N GLN A 39 -31.55 39.76 21.61
CA GLN A 39 -30.20 39.27 21.26
C GLN A 39 -30.08 37.77 21.47
N LEU A 40 -30.76 37.22 22.48
CA LEU A 40 -30.81 35.80 22.73
C LEU A 40 -31.41 35.06 21.55
N GLU A 41 -32.59 35.46 21.09
CA GLU A 41 -33.28 34.85 19.95
C GLU A 41 -32.46 34.98 18.65
N ASN A 42 -31.91 36.16 18.37
CA ASN A 42 -31.11 36.39 17.16
C ASN A 42 -29.85 35.54 17.09
N VAL A 43 -29.18 35.34 18.23
CA VAL A 43 -27.98 34.51 18.30
C VAL A 43 -28.37 33.04 18.28
N PHE A 44 -29.31 32.60 19.13
CA PHE A 44 -29.76 31.20 19.14
C PHE A 44 -30.33 30.73 17.80
N GLY A 45 -31.00 31.60 17.04
CA GLY A 45 -31.53 31.27 15.71
C GLY A 45 -30.46 30.87 14.69
N GLN A 46 -29.18 31.18 14.96
CA GLN A 46 -28.06 30.79 14.09
C GLN A 46 -27.47 29.42 14.45
N TYR A 47 -27.90 28.82 15.57
CA TYR A 47 -27.41 27.54 16.06
C TYR A 47 -28.48 26.47 15.92
N THR A 48 -28.05 25.27 15.57
CA THR A 48 -28.83 24.06 15.81
C THR A 48 -28.72 23.66 17.29
N ALA A 49 -29.68 22.88 17.79
CA ALA A 49 -29.63 22.36 19.16
C ALA A 49 -28.28 21.67 19.48
N ILE A 50 -27.74 20.92 18.52
CA ILE A 50 -26.46 20.21 18.66
C ILE A 50 -25.32 21.22 18.84
N SER A 51 -25.22 22.19 17.94
CA SER A 51 -24.15 23.21 18.02
C SER A 51 -24.28 24.11 19.25
N ALA A 52 -25.48 24.35 19.76
CA ALA A 52 -25.69 25.14 20.98
C ALA A 52 -25.13 24.44 22.23
N VAL A 53 -25.16 23.10 22.24
CA VAL A 53 -24.61 22.28 23.33
C VAL A 53 -23.12 22.01 23.13
N GLN A 54 -22.70 21.60 21.93
CA GLN A 54 -21.31 21.26 21.62
C GLN A 54 -20.40 22.50 21.61
N ASP A 55 -20.83 23.58 20.95
CA ASP A 55 -20.07 24.83 20.81
C ASP A 55 -20.59 25.92 21.78
N ARG A 56 -21.02 25.52 22.99
CA ARG A 56 -21.62 26.42 23.98
C ARG A 56 -20.75 27.66 24.26
N THR A 57 -19.42 27.49 24.32
CA THR A 57 -18.48 28.60 24.51
C THR A 57 -18.62 29.65 23.41
N LYS A 58 -18.75 29.20 22.16
CA LYS A 58 -18.91 30.08 21.00
C LYS A 58 -20.26 30.78 21.04
N LEU A 59 -21.32 30.06 21.34
CA LEU A 59 -22.67 30.62 21.53
C LEU A 59 -22.68 31.74 22.59
N VAL A 60 -22.04 31.50 23.73
CA VAL A 60 -21.91 32.49 24.81
C VAL A 60 -21.10 33.72 24.35
N GLN A 61 -20.00 33.51 23.62
CA GLN A 61 -19.20 34.61 23.06
C GLN A 61 -19.99 35.45 22.05
N ASP A 62 -20.73 34.80 21.16
CA ASP A 62 -21.53 35.48 20.14
C ASP A 62 -22.69 36.25 20.77
N LEU A 63 -23.33 35.70 21.81
CA LEU A 63 -24.32 36.41 22.62
C LEU A 63 -23.71 37.60 23.37
N GLN A 64 -22.54 37.44 23.98
CA GLN A 64 -21.84 38.54 24.65
C GLN A 64 -21.50 39.67 23.67
N ASN A 65 -21.04 39.33 22.47
CA ASN A 65 -20.72 40.30 21.42
C ASN A 65 -21.99 41.00 20.90
N ALA A 66 -23.08 40.27 20.73
CA ALA A 66 -24.38 40.83 20.35
C ALA A 66 -24.90 41.81 21.43
N MET A 67 -24.83 41.43 22.71
CA MET A 67 -25.20 42.29 23.83
C MET A 67 -24.32 43.54 23.92
N ARG A 68 -23.00 43.43 23.74
CA ARG A 68 -22.09 44.60 23.72
C ARG A 68 -22.40 45.58 22.59
N LYS A 69 -22.89 45.10 21.44
CA LYS A 69 -23.28 45.95 20.31
C LYS A 69 -24.66 46.59 20.50
N ALA A 70 -25.60 45.85 21.09
CA ALA A 70 -26.98 46.29 21.27
C ALA A 70 -27.15 47.24 22.46
N VAL A 71 -26.36 47.06 23.52
CA VAL A 71 -26.41 47.90 24.73
C VAL A 71 -25.53 49.13 24.52
N VAL A 72 -26.17 50.25 24.17
CA VAL A 72 -25.52 51.57 24.03
C VAL A 72 -25.90 52.44 25.23
N GLY A 73 -24.90 52.93 25.97
CA GLY A 73 -25.12 53.81 27.12
C GLY A 73 -23.96 53.80 28.11
N PRO A 74 -24.20 54.30 29.35
CA PRO A 74 -23.17 54.42 30.39
C PRO A 74 -22.80 53.08 31.06
N VAL A 75 -23.01 51.96 30.36
CA VAL A 75 -22.86 50.60 30.88
C VAL A 75 -22.03 49.75 29.92
N VAL A 76 -21.24 48.85 30.46
CA VAL A 76 -20.40 47.91 29.72
C VAL A 76 -20.74 46.50 30.16
N ILE A 77 -20.92 45.60 29.20
CA ILE A 77 -21.17 44.18 29.46
C ILE A 77 -19.84 43.44 29.63
N ASP A 78 -19.60 42.94 30.83
CA ASP A 78 -18.38 42.21 31.19
C ASP A 78 -18.44 40.78 30.69
N GLY A 79 -19.57 40.11 30.93
CA GLY A 79 -19.76 38.71 30.56
C GLY A 79 -21.23 38.32 30.51
N VAL A 80 -21.51 37.31 29.69
CA VAL A 80 -22.83 36.65 29.66
C VAL A 80 -22.61 35.18 29.97
N GLN A 81 -23.48 34.58 30.75
CA GLN A 81 -23.48 33.16 31.08
C GLN A 81 -24.87 32.61 30.84
N ILE A 82 -24.95 31.52 30.10
CA ILE A 82 -26.18 30.75 29.97
C ILE A 82 -26.10 29.68 31.04
N GLU A 83 -27.07 29.54 31.92
CA GLU A 83 -27.05 28.52 32.98
C GLU A 83 -27.61 27.20 32.47
N ASN A 84 -28.83 27.23 31.93
CA ASN A 84 -29.51 26.07 31.35
C ASN A 84 -30.07 26.40 29.97
N ILE A 85 -29.75 25.55 28.99
CA ILE A 85 -30.42 25.52 27.69
C ILE A 85 -31.51 24.46 27.81
N ASP A 86 -32.75 24.88 27.64
CA ASP A 86 -33.92 24.00 27.77
C ASP A 86 -34.66 24.02 26.44
N PHE A 87 -34.82 22.85 25.84
CA PHE A 87 -35.52 22.67 24.58
C PHE A 87 -36.84 21.97 24.86
N SER A 88 -37.85 22.14 24.00
CA SER A 88 -39.07 21.35 24.15
C SER A 88 -38.79 19.87 23.84
N ASP A 89 -39.42 18.95 24.57
CA ASP A 89 -39.30 17.50 24.37
C ASP A 89 -39.48 17.08 22.91
N ALA A 90 -40.42 17.71 22.21
CA ALA A 90 -40.68 17.47 20.80
C ALA A 90 -39.51 17.86 19.89
N TYR A 91 -38.82 18.95 20.22
CA TYR A 91 -37.65 19.43 19.49
C TYR A 91 -36.42 18.57 19.78
N GLU A 92 -36.16 18.21 21.04
CA GLU A 92 -35.07 17.29 21.41
C GLU A 92 -35.16 15.97 20.65
N LYS A 93 -36.37 15.39 20.60
CA LYS A 93 -36.63 14.16 19.86
C LYS A 93 -36.32 14.28 18.36
N SER A 94 -36.72 15.39 17.73
CA SER A 94 -36.46 15.63 16.31
C SER A 94 -34.97 15.75 15.99
N ILE A 95 -34.17 16.29 16.92
CA ILE A 95 -32.73 16.42 16.81
C ILE A 95 -32.06 15.06 17.03
N GLU A 96 -32.50 14.30 18.02
CA GLU A 96 -32.01 12.94 18.26
C GLU A 96 -32.24 12.05 17.03
N ASP A 97 -33.43 12.10 16.44
CA ASP A 97 -33.77 11.34 15.23
C ASP A 97 -32.89 11.75 14.04
N ARG A 98 -32.68 13.06 13.83
CA ARG A 98 -31.79 13.56 12.79
C ARG A 98 -30.33 13.14 13.02
N MET A 99 -29.86 13.22 14.26
CA MET A 99 -28.51 12.80 14.63
C MET A 99 -28.32 11.30 14.40
N LYS A 100 -29.28 10.46 14.81
CA LYS A 100 -29.28 9.02 14.53
C LYS A 100 -29.22 8.76 13.02
N ALA A 101 -29.99 9.49 12.22
CA ALA A 101 -29.98 9.35 10.76
C ALA A 101 -28.63 9.74 10.15
N GLU A 102 -28.03 10.83 10.60
CA GLU A 102 -26.73 11.31 10.10
C GLU A 102 -25.59 10.36 10.48
N VAL A 103 -25.56 9.91 11.74
CA VAL A 103 -24.61 8.88 12.20
C VAL A 103 -24.83 7.59 11.40
N ALA A 104 -26.09 7.17 11.17
CA ALA A 104 -26.37 5.98 10.36
C ALA A 104 -25.88 6.12 8.92
N ILE A 105 -25.99 7.30 8.29
CA ILE A 105 -25.43 7.57 6.96
C ILE A 105 -23.90 7.49 6.98
N ALA A 106 -23.26 8.11 7.97
CA ALA A 106 -21.81 8.07 8.13
C ALA A 106 -21.30 6.63 8.32
N THR A 107 -21.93 5.85 9.21
CA THR A 107 -21.63 4.44 9.43
C THR A 107 -21.82 3.62 8.16
N ARG A 108 -22.90 3.81 7.41
CA ARG A 108 -23.12 3.12 6.13
C ARG A 108 -22.03 3.44 5.10
N LYS A 109 -21.62 4.71 4.98
CA LYS A 109 -20.52 5.11 4.09
C LYS A 109 -19.21 4.46 4.50
N GLN A 110 -18.89 4.47 5.80
CA GLN A 110 -17.69 3.84 6.32
C GLN A 110 -17.69 2.33 6.08
N ASN A 111 -18.82 1.65 6.29
CA ASN A 111 -18.96 0.22 6.01
C ASN A 111 -18.75 -0.08 4.52
N LEU A 112 -19.32 0.73 3.62
CA LEU A 112 -19.16 0.58 2.18
C LEU A 112 -17.69 0.76 1.74
N GLU A 113 -16.98 1.73 2.31
CA GLU A 113 -15.54 1.89 2.03
C GLU A 113 -14.71 0.73 2.60
N THR A 114 -15.04 0.25 3.79
CA THR A 114 -14.39 -0.93 4.38
C THR A 114 -14.59 -2.17 3.51
N GLU A 115 -15.81 -2.38 3.00
CA GLU A 115 -16.13 -3.50 2.11
C GLU A 115 -15.37 -3.41 0.77
N LYS A 116 -15.25 -2.21 0.18
CA LYS A 116 -14.43 -1.99 -1.02
C LYS A 116 -12.96 -2.30 -0.78
N ILE A 117 -12.40 -1.83 0.34
CA ILE A 117 -11.01 -2.11 0.71
C ILE A 117 -10.82 -3.62 0.87
N GLN A 118 -11.74 -4.31 1.55
CA GLN A 118 -11.68 -5.75 1.74
C GLN A 118 -11.74 -6.50 0.39
N ALA A 119 -12.61 -6.08 -0.53
CA ALA A 119 -12.68 -6.65 -1.88
C ALA A 119 -11.36 -6.43 -2.64
N GLN A 120 -10.75 -5.25 -2.54
CA GLN A 120 -9.46 -4.96 -3.16
C GLN A 120 -8.32 -5.81 -2.57
N ILE A 121 -8.31 -6.01 -1.25
CA ILE A 121 -7.35 -6.90 -0.57
C ILE A 121 -7.51 -8.32 -1.11
N ALA A 122 -8.73 -8.84 -1.22
CA ALA A 122 -8.98 -10.18 -1.73
C ALA A 122 -8.50 -10.36 -3.18
N VAL A 123 -8.77 -9.40 -4.06
CA VAL A 123 -8.26 -9.42 -5.45
C VAL A 123 -6.73 -9.38 -5.48
N THR A 124 -6.12 -8.51 -4.69
CA THR A 124 -4.66 -8.36 -4.64
C THR A 124 -4.00 -9.64 -4.11
N GLN A 125 -4.57 -10.25 -3.08
CA GLN A 125 -4.09 -11.51 -2.53
C GLN A 125 -4.24 -12.65 -3.55
N ALA A 126 -5.39 -12.76 -4.22
CA ALA A 126 -5.61 -13.77 -5.25
C ALA A 126 -4.61 -13.61 -6.42
N GLN A 127 -4.33 -12.38 -6.83
CA GLN A 127 -3.32 -12.08 -7.85
C GLN A 127 -1.91 -12.47 -7.38
N ALA A 128 -1.53 -12.08 -6.15
CA ALA A 128 -0.23 -12.43 -5.58
C ALA A 128 -0.03 -13.96 -5.47
N GLU A 129 -1.07 -14.70 -5.09
CA GLU A 129 -1.05 -16.16 -5.04
C GLU A 129 -0.95 -16.78 -6.45
N ALA A 130 -1.66 -16.23 -7.44
CA ALA A 130 -1.56 -16.67 -8.83
C ALA A 130 -0.16 -16.44 -9.41
N ASP A 131 0.40 -15.25 -9.21
CA ASP A 131 1.74 -14.87 -9.66
C ASP A 131 2.81 -15.74 -8.97
N SER A 132 2.67 -15.99 -7.67
CA SER A 132 3.56 -16.89 -6.93
C SER A 132 3.50 -18.32 -7.47
N LYS A 133 2.31 -18.84 -7.78
CA LYS A 133 2.15 -20.19 -8.35
C LYS A 133 2.82 -20.28 -9.72
N LEU A 134 2.60 -19.28 -10.58
CA LEU A 134 3.24 -19.21 -11.90
C LEU A 134 4.78 -19.17 -11.79
N ALA A 135 5.32 -18.35 -10.90
CA ALA A 135 6.76 -18.25 -10.66
C ALA A 135 7.35 -19.58 -10.17
N VAL A 136 6.67 -20.27 -9.25
CA VAL A 136 7.08 -21.59 -8.76
C VAL A 136 7.04 -22.63 -9.88
N THR A 137 5.97 -22.68 -10.68
CA THR A 137 5.86 -23.60 -11.82
C THR A 137 6.99 -23.38 -12.83
N TYR A 138 7.29 -22.12 -13.16
CA TYR A 138 8.40 -21.77 -14.06
C TYR A 138 9.76 -22.23 -13.51
N CYS A 139 9.99 -22.07 -12.20
CA CYS A 139 11.22 -22.55 -11.57
C CYS A 139 11.33 -24.08 -11.58
N ILE A 140 10.20 -24.79 -11.40
CA ILE A 140 10.18 -26.25 -11.47
C ILE A 140 10.47 -26.74 -12.89
N SER A 141 9.86 -26.14 -13.92
CA SER A 141 10.12 -26.52 -15.31
C SER A 141 11.57 -26.24 -15.71
N ALA A 142 12.10 -25.06 -15.36
CA ALA A 142 13.49 -24.72 -15.63
C ALA A 142 14.48 -25.68 -14.93
N LYS A 143 14.20 -26.08 -13.69
CA LYS A 143 15.01 -27.08 -12.97
C LYS A 143 14.90 -28.47 -13.59
N ALA A 144 13.70 -28.88 -14.01
CA ALA A 144 13.49 -30.17 -14.66
C ALA A 144 14.22 -30.26 -16.01
N GLU A 145 14.21 -29.19 -16.82
CA GLU A 145 14.97 -29.10 -18.07
C GLU A 145 16.48 -29.15 -17.82
N ALA A 146 16.97 -28.39 -16.84
CA ALA A 146 18.38 -28.40 -16.47
C ALA A 146 18.86 -29.80 -16.03
N GLU A 147 18.05 -30.50 -15.22
CA GLU A 147 18.36 -31.86 -14.78
C GLU A 147 18.32 -32.85 -15.95
N THR A 148 17.35 -32.72 -16.86
CA THR A 148 17.28 -33.55 -18.08
C THR A 148 18.54 -33.41 -18.93
N ILE A 149 19.02 -32.18 -19.12
CA ILE A 149 20.26 -31.90 -19.87
C ILE A 149 21.47 -32.49 -19.14
N ARG A 150 21.56 -32.36 -17.82
CA ARG A 150 22.65 -32.95 -17.01
C ARG A 150 22.68 -34.47 -17.13
N VAL A 151 21.55 -35.13 -16.93
CA VAL A 151 21.44 -36.60 -17.00
C VAL A 151 21.79 -37.09 -18.40
N ARG A 152 21.27 -36.43 -19.44
CA ARG A 152 21.59 -36.76 -20.83
C ARG A 152 23.08 -36.57 -21.12
N GLY A 153 23.67 -35.45 -20.71
CA GLY A 153 25.10 -35.19 -20.88
C GLY A 153 25.98 -36.22 -20.15
N ALA A 154 25.58 -36.63 -18.94
CA ALA A 154 26.27 -37.68 -18.19
C ALA A 154 26.17 -39.05 -18.89
N ALA A 155 24.99 -39.39 -19.43
CA ALA A 155 24.80 -40.64 -20.18
C ALA A 155 25.60 -40.64 -21.50
N GLU A 156 25.64 -39.52 -22.22
CA GLU A 156 26.46 -39.34 -23.42
C GLU A 156 27.96 -39.43 -23.10
N ALA A 157 28.41 -38.81 -22.01
CA ALA A 157 29.80 -38.91 -21.56
C ALA A 157 30.20 -40.35 -21.21
N GLU A 158 29.36 -41.09 -20.48
CA GLU A 158 29.66 -42.47 -20.11
C GLU A 158 29.65 -43.41 -21.32
N THR A 159 28.72 -43.21 -22.27
CA THR A 159 28.72 -43.98 -23.52
C THR A 159 29.96 -43.73 -24.37
N ILE A 160 30.43 -42.48 -24.46
CA ILE A 160 31.70 -42.16 -25.12
C ILE A 160 32.86 -42.83 -24.38
N ARG A 161 32.91 -42.72 -23.04
CA ARG A 161 33.98 -43.33 -22.23
C ARG A 161 34.05 -44.84 -22.41
N LEU A 162 32.90 -45.51 -22.41
CA LEU A 162 32.80 -46.95 -22.62
C LEU A 162 33.26 -47.35 -24.02
N LYS A 163 32.84 -46.62 -25.06
CA LYS A 163 33.29 -46.85 -26.43
C LYS A 163 34.79 -46.63 -26.58
N SER A 164 35.32 -45.52 -26.08
CA SER A 164 36.76 -45.22 -26.16
C SER A 164 37.60 -46.24 -25.38
N ALA A 165 37.12 -46.73 -24.23
CA ALA A 165 37.79 -47.80 -23.49
C ALA A 165 37.81 -49.11 -24.29
N ALA A 166 36.68 -49.49 -24.90
CA ALA A 166 36.59 -50.68 -25.75
C ALA A 166 37.49 -50.57 -27.00
N GLU A 167 37.55 -49.40 -27.63
CA GLU A 167 38.44 -49.13 -28.77
C GLU A 167 39.92 -49.20 -28.37
N ALA A 168 40.29 -48.59 -27.24
CA ALA A 168 41.65 -48.64 -26.72
C ALA A 168 42.08 -50.08 -26.40
N GLU A 169 41.19 -50.87 -25.81
CA GLU A 169 41.44 -52.28 -25.53
C GLU A 169 41.59 -53.10 -26.82
N ALA A 170 40.73 -52.88 -27.82
CA ALA A 170 40.84 -53.52 -29.12
C ALA A 170 42.16 -53.18 -29.83
N ILE A 171 42.61 -51.92 -29.77
CA ILE A 171 43.90 -51.49 -30.30
C ILE A 171 45.04 -52.17 -29.54
N ARG A 172 44.97 -52.25 -28.21
CA ARG A 172 45.97 -52.93 -27.38
C ARG A 172 46.09 -54.41 -27.74
N LEU A 173 44.97 -55.14 -27.84
CA LEU A 173 44.97 -56.54 -28.23
C LEU A 173 45.51 -56.74 -29.65
N ARG A 174 45.13 -55.87 -30.60
CA ARG A 174 45.70 -55.91 -31.96
C ARG A 174 47.21 -55.67 -31.94
N GLY A 175 47.67 -54.68 -31.18
CA GLY A 175 49.09 -54.37 -31.04
C GLY A 175 49.89 -55.51 -30.41
N GLU A 176 49.31 -56.23 -29.44
CA GLU A 176 49.90 -57.44 -28.85
C GLU A 176 50.00 -58.56 -29.89
N ALA A 177 48.89 -58.87 -30.56
CA ALA A 177 48.84 -59.92 -31.58
C ALA A 177 49.82 -59.69 -32.74
N LEU A 178 50.01 -58.42 -33.15
CA LEU A 178 50.99 -58.03 -34.17
C LEU A 178 52.44 -58.17 -33.69
N ARG A 179 52.70 -57.99 -32.38
CA ARG A 179 54.04 -58.14 -31.80
C ARG A 179 54.43 -59.61 -31.66
N GLU A 180 53.48 -60.46 -31.26
CA GLU A 180 53.67 -61.90 -31.18
C GLU A 180 53.83 -62.55 -32.56
N ASN A 181 53.24 -61.97 -33.62
CA ASN A 181 53.33 -62.47 -34.99
C ASN A 181 53.87 -61.42 -35.98
N PRO A 182 55.19 -61.12 -35.98
CA PRO A 182 55.78 -60.12 -36.86
C PRO A 182 55.60 -60.40 -38.35
N GLY A 183 55.48 -61.68 -38.74
CA GLY A 183 55.24 -62.09 -40.13
C GLY A 183 53.82 -61.83 -40.64
N LEU A 184 52.86 -61.56 -39.76
CA LEU A 184 51.45 -61.32 -40.13
C LEU A 184 51.29 -59.99 -40.87
N VAL A 185 52.09 -58.97 -40.54
CA VAL A 185 52.11 -57.70 -41.28
C VAL A 185 52.57 -57.93 -42.71
N ALA A 186 53.60 -58.74 -42.93
CA ALA A 186 54.09 -59.07 -44.26
C ALA A 186 53.05 -59.89 -45.06
N LEU A 187 52.38 -60.86 -44.43
CA LEU A 187 51.32 -61.65 -45.06
C LEU A 187 50.10 -60.80 -45.42
N THR A 188 49.58 -60.01 -44.48
CA THR A 188 48.40 -59.14 -44.72
C THR A 188 48.70 -58.03 -45.72
N THR A 189 49.92 -57.50 -45.73
CA THR A 189 50.37 -56.55 -46.77
C THR A 189 50.42 -57.24 -48.13
N ALA A 190 50.96 -58.46 -48.23
CA ALA A 190 50.98 -59.23 -49.47
C ALA A 190 49.58 -59.63 -49.98
N GLU A 191 48.65 -59.98 -49.08
CA GLU A 191 47.26 -60.33 -49.42
C GLU A 191 46.41 -59.12 -49.82
N ARG A 192 46.63 -57.95 -49.22
CA ARG A 192 45.89 -56.71 -49.55
C ARG A 192 46.52 -55.90 -50.68
N TRP A 193 47.75 -56.22 -51.08
CA TRP A 193 48.41 -55.52 -52.17
C TRP A 193 47.79 -55.94 -53.50
N ASP A 194 47.28 -54.96 -54.24
CA ASP A 194 46.70 -55.13 -55.58
C ASP A 194 47.75 -55.28 -56.70
N GLY A 195 49.05 -55.36 -56.33
CA GLY A 195 50.17 -55.52 -57.24
C GLY A 195 50.54 -54.26 -58.04
N LYS A 196 49.93 -53.10 -57.77
CA LYS A 196 50.24 -51.85 -58.48
C LYS A 196 51.29 -51.04 -57.73
N LEU A 197 52.30 -50.57 -58.46
CA LEU A 197 53.35 -49.68 -57.94
C LEU A 197 52.91 -48.21 -58.09
N PRO A 198 53.29 -47.30 -57.18
CA PRO A 198 52.98 -45.88 -57.31
C PRO A 198 53.60 -45.28 -58.58
N ASP A 199 52.78 -44.65 -59.43
CA ASP A 199 53.21 -44.06 -60.72
C ASP A 199 54.10 -42.81 -60.57
N THR A 200 54.20 -42.25 -59.35
CA THR A 200 55.03 -41.09 -59.06
C THR A 200 56.04 -41.42 -57.96
N MET A 201 57.31 -41.56 -58.32
CA MET A 201 58.42 -41.73 -57.37
C MET A 201 59.39 -40.55 -57.42
N ILE A 202 59.86 -40.12 -56.25
CA ILE A 202 60.94 -39.14 -56.11
C ILE A 202 62.27 -39.89 -56.34
N PRO A 203 63.15 -39.43 -57.26
CA PRO A 203 64.42 -40.12 -57.53
C PRO A 203 65.28 -40.25 -56.27
N GLY A 204 65.60 -41.48 -55.87
CA GLY A 204 66.48 -41.79 -54.73
C GLY A 204 65.79 -42.24 -53.43
N SER A 205 64.46 -42.36 -53.39
CA SER A 205 63.76 -42.90 -52.22
C SER A 205 63.63 -44.43 -52.28
N THR A 206 63.85 -45.12 -51.17
CA THR A 206 63.57 -46.56 -51.00
C THR A 206 62.11 -46.85 -51.33
N VAL A 207 61.84 -47.94 -52.06
CA VAL A 207 60.47 -48.41 -52.32
C VAL A 207 59.77 -48.67 -50.98
N PRO A 208 58.58 -48.09 -50.74
CA PRO A 208 57.80 -48.46 -49.56
C PRO A 208 57.56 -49.97 -49.59
N PHE A 209 57.78 -50.65 -48.45
CA PHE A 209 57.45 -52.06 -48.18
C PHE A 209 58.42 -53.16 -48.67
N ILE A 210 59.56 -52.85 -49.28
CA ILE A 210 60.62 -53.85 -49.49
C ILE A 210 61.93 -53.34 -48.87
N SER A 211 62.26 -53.85 -47.68
CA SER A 211 63.64 -53.77 -47.19
C SER A 211 64.47 -54.84 -47.91
N THR A 212 65.25 -54.42 -48.89
CA THR A 212 66.34 -55.26 -49.41
C THR A 212 67.38 -55.41 -48.30
N LYS A 213 67.71 -56.66 -47.97
CA LYS A 213 68.71 -57.04 -46.96
C LYS A 213 70.05 -56.35 -47.15
#